data_AF-A0ABD0TKK5-F1
#
_entry.id   AF-A0ABD0TKK5-F1
#
_cell.length_a   1.000
_cell.length_b   1.000
_cell.length_c   1.000
_cell.angle_alpha   90.00
_cell.angle_beta   90.00
_cell.angle_gamma   90.00
#
_symmetry.space_group_name_H-M   'P 1'
#
loop_
_entity.id
_entity.type
_entity.pdbx_description
1 polymer ?
#
loop_
_entity_poly.entity_id
_entity_poly.type
_entity_poly.pdbx_seq_one_letter_code
_entity_poly.pdbx_strand_id
1 'polypeptide(L)'
;MEFFGVTLYGPQNYIKDMLRDEYQEPMKKEDVKPLMDKVEIYSTMPKKIQRPDVDTIRLIDCYIGRVNGFAYGSYQRFLKMKRKGVIKPTGPSDMYRLPPVTSVDYGWWQHDPELQKVTWHHTYPRYPQPSSPNTLILDAVRKNNKYASLF
;
A
#
# COMPACT_ATOMS: atom_id res chain seq x y z
N MET A 1 25.10 -0.92 -27.44
CA MET A 1 25.93 -1.43 -26.33
C MET A 1 25.88 -0.41 -25.23
N GLU A 2 25.20 -0.71 -24.12
CA GLU A 2 25.30 0.08 -22.89
C GLU A 2 26.57 -0.34 -22.16
N PHE A 3 27.48 0.60 -21.95
CA PHE A 3 28.64 0.40 -21.08
C PHE A 3 28.37 1.24 -19.83
N PHE A 4 28.16 0.57 -18.69
CA PHE A 4 27.91 1.22 -17.39
C PHE A 4 26.75 2.23 -17.34
N GLY A 5 25.62 1.95 -18.02
CA GLY A 5 24.42 2.80 -17.96
C GLY A 5 24.56 4.15 -18.67
N VAL A 6 25.61 4.34 -19.47
CA VAL A 6 25.74 5.50 -20.38
C VAL A 6 25.28 5.06 -21.76
N THR A 7 24.16 5.62 -22.20
CA THR A 7 23.64 5.47 -23.56
C THR A 7 24.21 6.56 -24.46
N LEU A 8 24.04 6.42 -25.78
CA LEU A 8 24.35 7.49 -26.76
C LEU A 8 23.63 8.81 -26.45
N TYR A 9 22.57 8.77 -25.65
CA TYR A 9 21.76 9.93 -25.26
C TYR A 9 22.02 10.40 -23.82
N GLY A 10 23.05 9.86 -23.14
CA GLY A 10 23.42 10.21 -21.78
C GLY A 10 23.13 9.12 -20.75
N PRO A 11 23.18 9.45 -19.45
CA PRO A 11 22.96 8.49 -18.38
C PRO A 11 21.51 7.98 -18.41
N GLN A 12 21.37 6.66 -18.35
CA GLN A 12 20.07 6.00 -18.34
C GLN A 12 19.33 6.31 -17.03
N ASN A 13 18.07 6.73 -17.15
CA ASN A 13 17.20 6.93 -15.99
C ASN A 13 16.20 5.77 -15.90
N TYR A 14 16.70 4.65 -15.40
CA TYR A 14 15.95 3.39 -15.31
C TYR A 14 14.56 3.55 -14.66
N ILE A 15 14.45 4.36 -13.59
CA ILE A 15 13.17 4.59 -12.90
C ILE A 15 12.16 5.29 -13.82
N LYS A 16 12.63 6.26 -14.60
CA LYS A 16 11.80 6.98 -15.56
C LYS A 16 11.41 6.08 -16.72
N ASP A 17 12.35 5.28 -17.22
CA ASP A 17 12.13 4.37 -18.35
C ASP A 17 11.15 3.24 -18.02
N MET A 18 11.07 2.84 -16.74
CA MET A 18 10.11 1.85 -16.25
C MET A 18 8.72 2.40 -15.91
N LEU A 19 8.55 3.72 -15.85
CA LEU A 19 7.27 4.33 -15.56
C LEU A 19 6.28 4.02 -16.70
N ARG A 20 5.00 3.81 -16.37
CA ARG A 20 3.95 3.74 -17.40
C ARG A 20 3.72 5.14 -17.98
N ASP A 21 3.66 5.22 -19.30
CA ASP A 21 3.38 6.50 -19.99
C ASP A 21 1.99 7.06 -19.64
N GLU A 22 1.04 6.17 -19.34
CA GLU A 22 -0.32 6.50 -18.90
C GLU A 22 -0.37 7.03 -17.46
N TYR A 23 0.64 6.72 -16.65
CA TYR A 23 0.67 7.13 -15.26
C TYR A 23 1.07 8.59 -15.16
N GLN A 24 0.10 9.43 -14.80
CA GLN A 24 0.34 10.82 -14.44
C GLN A 24 0.04 11.04 -12.97
N GLU A 25 0.99 11.69 -12.30
CA GLU A 25 0.79 12.07 -10.91
C GLU A 25 -0.23 13.20 -10.82
N PRO A 26 -1.26 13.07 -9.96
CA PRO A 26 -2.22 14.15 -9.76
C PRO A 26 -1.49 15.38 -9.23
N MET A 27 -1.69 16.52 -9.90
CA MET A 27 -1.03 17.80 -9.61
C MET A 27 -2.01 18.78 -8.95
N LYS A 28 -3.30 18.68 -9.30
CA LYS A 28 -4.37 19.53 -8.79
C LYS A 28 -5.29 18.75 -7.86
N LYS A 29 -6.01 19.49 -7.02
CA LYS A 29 -7.02 18.93 -6.10
C LYS A 29 -8.20 18.28 -6.83
N GLU A 30 -8.43 18.64 -8.08
CA GLU A 30 -9.49 18.08 -8.93
C GLU A 30 -9.13 16.66 -9.38
N ASP A 31 -7.88 16.44 -9.82
CA ASP A 31 -7.33 15.15 -10.22
C ASP A 31 -7.35 14.10 -9.09
N VAL A 32 -7.38 14.60 -7.85
CA VAL A 32 -7.36 13.84 -6.59
C VAL A 32 -8.71 13.19 -6.28
N LYS A 33 -9.83 13.75 -6.77
CA LYS A 33 -11.19 13.25 -6.48
C LYS A 33 -11.37 11.75 -6.79
N PRO A 34 -11.07 11.24 -8.01
CA PRO A 34 -11.26 9.82 -8.32
C PRO A 34 -10.40 8.89 -7.46
N LEU A 35 -9.26 9.36 -6.97
CA LEU A 35 -8.40 8.62 -6.05
C LEU A 35 -9.00 8.56 -4.64
N MET A 36 -9.58 9.66 -4.17
CA MET A 36 -10.29 9.69 -2.88
C MET A 36 -11.49 8.75 -2.89
N ASP A 37 -12.25 8.73 -3.98
CA ASP A 37 -13.40 7.83 -4.14
C ASP A 37 -12.97 6.36 -4.04
N LYS A 38 -11.85 5.98 -4.70
CA LYS A 38 -11.27 4.64 -4.57
C LYS A 38 -10.84 4.33 -3.13
N VAL A 39 -10.18 5.27 -2.47
CA VAL A 39 -9.74 5.11 -1.07
C VAL A 39 -10.93 4.91 -0.14
N GLU A 40 -12.04 5.59 -0.37
CA GLU A 40 -13.28 5.40 0.39
C GLU A 40 -13.89 4.02 0.16
N ILE A 41 -13.96 3.56 -1.09
CA ILE A 41 -14.51 2.24 -1.45
C ILE A 41 -13.71 1.10 -0.80
N TYR A 42 -12.39 1.16 -0.87
CA TYR A 42 -11.50 0.12 -0.35
C TYR A 42 -11.05 0.35 1.10
N SER A 43 -11.61 1.36 1.77
CA SER A 43 -11.30 1.65 3.18
C SER A 43 -11.81 0.53 4.08
N THR A 44 -10.96 0.05 4.98
CA THR A 44 -11.34 -0.87 6.07
C THR A 44 -11.95 -0.14 7.28
N MET A 45 -12.14 1.18 7.20
CA MET A 45 -12.69 1.98 8.29
C MET A 45 -14.18 1.65 8.52
N PRO A 46 -14.63 1.44 9.78
CA PRO A 46 -16.03 1.16 10.05
C PRO A 46 -16.93 2.36 9.71
N LYS A 47 -17.95 2.15 8.88
CA LYS A 47 -18.92 3.19 8.43
C LYS A 47 -19.68 3.90 9.56
N LYS A 48 -19.70 3.32 10.77
CA LYS A 48 -20.40 3.86 11.95
C LYS A 48 -19.64 5.02 12.61
N ILE A 49 -18.33 5.14 12.38
CA ILE A 49 -17.54 6.25 12.93
C ILE A 49 -17.53 7.37 11.89
N GLN A 50 -18.66 8.07 11.77
CA GLN A 50 -18.74 9.29 10.95
C GLN A 50 -18.23 10.45 11.80
N ARG A 51 -16.96 10.79 11.63
CA ARG A 51 -16.43 12.06 12.12
C ARG A 51 -16.56 13.06 10.96
N PRO A 52 -17.37 14.12 11.08
CA PRO A 52 -17.54 15.11 10.02
C PRO A 52 -16.20 15.74 9.62
N ASP A 53 -15.24 15.75 10.56
CA ASP A 53 -13.92 16.33 10.34
C ASP A 53 -12.86 15.34 9.85
N VAL A 54 -13.12 14.03 9.73
CA VAL A 54 -12.08 13.11 9.24
C VAL A 54 -11.75 13.36 7.77
N ASP A 55 -12.76 13.73 6.99
CA ASP A 55 -12.56 14.10 5.59
C ASP A 55 -12.12 15.55 5.43
N THR A 56 -12.49 16.48 6.32
CA THR A 56 -11.97 17.86 6.30
C THR A 56 -10.55 17.98 6.87
N ILE A 57 -10.12 17.14 7.83
CA ILE A 57 -8.71 17.01 8.26
C ILE A 57 -7.84 16.46 7.11
N ARG A 58 -8.41 15.72 6.16
CA ARG A 58 -7.75 15.40 4.88
C ARG A 58 -7.74 16.59 3.90
N LEU A 59 -8.60 17.60 4.09
CA LEU A 59 -8.93 18.66 3.13
C LEU A 59 -8.38 20.05 3.48
N ILE A 60 -8.23 20.37 4.78
CA ILE A 60 -7.94 21.72 5.30
C ILE A 60 -6.58 21.83 5.99
N ASP A 61 -6.05 20.77 6.63
CA ASP A 61 -4.82 20.94 7.41
C ASP A 61 -3.79 19.80 7.23
N CYS A 62 -2.60 20.20 6.77
CA CYS A 62 -1.33 19.48 6.62
C CYS A 62 -1.28 18.07 5.96
N TYR A 63 -2.39 17.50 5.47
CA TYR A 63 -2.46 16.12 4.95
C TYR A 63 -3.30 15.88 3.69
N ILE A 64 -3.20 16.78 2.71
CA ILE A 64 -3.30 16.41 1.29
C ILE A 64 -2.05 15.56 0.92
N GLY A 65 -1.82 14.47 1.66
CA GLY A 65 -0.65 13.61 1.60
C GLY A 65 -1.00 12.19 1.19
N ARG A 66 -2.28 11.82 1.22
CA ARG A 66 -2.75 10.55 0.66
C ARG A 66 -3.01 10.59 -0.83
N VAL A 67 -2.94 11.74 -1.50
CA VAL A 67 -3.32 11.81 -2.93
C VAL A 67 -2.40 12.67 -3.77
N ASN A 68 -1.25 13.06 -3.25
CA ASN A 68 -0.29 13.77 -4.08
C ASN A 68 0.85 12.83 -4.48
N GLY A 69 0.81 12.43 -5.74
CA GLY A 69 2.03 12.20 -6.50
C GLY A 69 2.90 13.47 -6.55
N PHE A 70 2.40 14.66 -6.19
CA PHE A 70 3.27 15.84 -5.99
C PHE A 70 3.81 16.05 -4.56
N ALA A 71 4.16 14.96 -3.85
CA ALA A 71 5.25 15.05 -2.86
C ALA A 71 6.64 15.10 -3.54
N TYR A 72 6.68 14.89 -4.86
CA TYR A 72 7.84 14.67 -5.72
C TYR A 72 8.57 15.98 -6.10
N GLY A 73 9.22 16.56 -5.10
CA GLY A 73 10.20 17.64 -5.24
C GLY A 73 10.69 18.19 -3.91
N SER A 74 9.89 18.07 -2.85
CA SER A 74 10.24 18.52 -1.50
C SER A 74 10.53 17.34 -0.57
N TYR A 75 11.82 17.07 -0.37
CA TYR A 75 12.30 16.01 0.53
C TYR A 75 11.76 16.14 1.97
N GLN A 76 11.57 17.37 2.46
CA GLN A 76 11.02 17.63 3.79
C GLN A 76 9.58 17.12 3.96
N ARG A 77 8.77 17.23 2.91
CA ARG A 77 7.38 16.74 2.92
C ARG A 77 7.34 15.22 2.94
N PHE A 78 8.20 14.58 2.15
CA PHE A 78 8.37 13.12 2.19
C PHE A 78 8.75 12.61 3.58
N LEU A 79 9.72 13.24 4.24
CA LEU A 79 10.11 12.88 5.62
C LEU A 79 8.95 13.00 6.61
N LYS A 80 8.16 14.08 6.52
CA LYS A 80 6.98 14.28 7.38
C LYS A 80 5.92 13.20 7.13
N MET A 81 5.71 12.80 5.88
CA MET A 81 4.79 11.69 5.54
C MET A 81 5.25 10.36 6.12
N LYS A 82 6.54 10.04 5.95
CA LYS A 82 7.15 8.80 6.48
C LYS A 82 7.05 8.71 8.00
N ARG A 83 7.37 9.80 8.72
CA ARG A 83 7.26 9.86 10.19
C ARG A 83 5.85 9.60 10.71
N LYS A 84 4.84 9.88 9.89
CA LYS A 84 3.43 9.76 10.25
C LYS A 84 2.79 8.49 9.69
N GLY A 85 3.57 7.62 9.05
CA GLY A 85 3.08 6.37 8.47
C GLY A 85 2.09 6.56 7.31
N VAL A 86 2.13 7.70 6.62
CA VAL A 86 1.25 7.95 5.48
C VAL A 86 1.81 7.25 4.24
N ILE A 87 1.09 6.26 3.73
CA ILE A 87 1.46 5.47 2.56
C ILE A 87 0.84 6.08 1.29
N LYS A 88 1.56 6.01 0.17
CA LYS A 88 1.05 6.43 -1.15
C LYS A 88 -0.15 5.53 -1.52
N PRO A 89 -1.24 6.09 -2.07
CA PRO A 89 -2.45 5.32 -2.39
C PRO A 89 -2.24 4.41 -3.60
N THR A 90 -1.36 4.80 -4.54
CA THR A 90 -1.04 4.03 -5.74
C THR A 90 0.10 3.07 -5.43
N GLY A 91 -0.09 1.80 -5.80
CA GLY A 91 0.93 0.77 -5.62
C GLY A 91 1.99 0.81 -6.73
N PRO A 92 3.10 0.08 -6.57
CA PRO A 92 4.12 -0.07 -7.61
C PRO A 92 3.57 -0.60 -8.94
N SER A 93 2.60 -1.53 -8.89
CA SER A 93 1.95 -2.13 -10.07
C SER A 93 1.15 -1.13 -10.90
N ASP A 94 0.65 -0.07 -10.27
CA ASP A 94 -0.10 1.00 -10.94
C ASP A 94 0.84 2.01 -11.64
N MET A 95 2.06 2.15 -11.12
CA MET A 95 3.02 3.17 -11.55
C MET A 95 3.99 2.67 -12.62
N TYR A 96 4.53 1.46 -12.44
CA TYR A 96 5.60 0.93 -13.27
C TYR A 96 5.07 -0.15 -14.22
N ARG A 97 5.74 -0.31 -15.36
CA ARG A 97 5.47 -1.37 -16.34
C ARG A 97 6.05 -2.70 -15.88
N LEU A 98 7.20 -2.64 -15.22
CA LEU A 98 7.99 -3.77 -14.75
C LEU A 98 8.39 -3.52 -13.29
N PRO A 99 8.68 -4.57 -12.50
CA PRO A 99 9.14 -4.39 -11.13
C PRO A 99 10.50 -3.67 -11.12
N PRO A 100 10.60 -2.45 -10.55
CA PRO A 100 11.83 -1.66 -10.63
C PRO A 100 12.93 -2.15 -9.67
N VAL A 101 12.57 -2.97 -8.68
CA VAL A 101 13.48 -3.51 -7.67
C VAL A 101 13.05 -4.93 -7.29
N THR A 102 14.00 -5.74 -6.86
CA THR A 102 13.77 -7.16 -6.46
C THR A 102 12.80 -7.31 -5.29
N SER A 103 12.72 -6.33 -4.39
CA SER A 103 11.76 -6.35 -3.28
C SER A 103 10.30 -6.19 -3.73
N VAL A 104 10.08 -5.58 -4.89
CA VAL A 104 8.75 -5.37 -5.46
C VAL A 104 8.31 -6.60 -6.28
N ASP A 105 9.25 -7.36 -6.81
CA ASP A 105 8.99 -8.53 -7.66
C ASP A 105 8.13 -9.61 -6.96
N TYR A 106 8.39 -9.88 -5.67
CA TYR A 106 7.64 -10.88 -4.89
C TYR A 106 6.12 -10.63 -4.84
N GLY A 107 5.70 -9.36 -4.81
CA GLY A 107 4.29 -8.97 -4.76
C GLY A 107 3.71 -8.56 -6.11
N TRP A 108 4.53 -8.49 -7.17
CA TRP A 108 4.17 -7.86 -8.43
C TRP A 108 2.98 -8.55 -9.11
N TRP A 109 3.01 -9.88 -9.11
CA TRP A 109 2.05 -10.73 -9.80
C TRP A 109 0.71 -10.89 -9.05
N GLN A 110 0.59 -10.35 -7.83
CA GLN A 110 -0.66 -10.41 -7.08
C GLN A 110 -1.78 -9.57 -7.72
N HIS A 111 -1.41 -8.58 -8.55
CA HIS A 111 -2.35 -7.67 -9.20
C HIS A 111 -2.57 -7.96 -10.69
N ASP A 112 -2.11 -9.11 -11.19
CA ASP A 112 -2.29 -9.50 -12.59
C ASP A 112 -3.79 -9.75 -12.89
N PRO A 113 -4.40 -9.02 -13.83
CA PRO A 113 -5.82 -9.19 -14.19
C PRO A 113 -6.13 -10.59 -14.71
N GLU A 114 -5.16 -11.29 -15.31
CA GLU A 114 -5.36 -12.66 -15.78
C GLU A 114 -5.42 -13.65 -14.61
N LEU A 115 -4.69 -13.38 -13.52
CA LEU A 115 -4.67 -14.21 -12.31
C LEU A 115 -5.81 -13.89 -11.32
N GLN A 116 -6.41 -12.69 -11.38
CA GLN A 116 -7.47 -12.28 -10.43
C GLN A 116 -8.72 -13.17 -10.47
N LYS A 117 -9.02 -13.80 -11.60
CA LYS A 117 -10.20 -14.67 -11.78
C LYS A 117 -9.84 -16.15 -11.88
N VAL A 118 -8.56 -16.49 -11.79
CA VAL A 118 -8.06 -17.83 -12.05
C VAL A 118 -7.30 -18.33 -10.82
N THR A 119 -7.72 -19.48 -10.30
CA THR A 119 -6.95 -20.17 -9.26
C THR A 119 -5.70 -20.76 -9.89
N TRP A 120 -4.56 -20.10 -9.70
CA TRP A 120 -3.24 -20.60 -10.14
C TRP A 120 -2.83 -21.90 -9.41
N HIS A 121 -3.47 -22.19 -8.27
CA HIS A 121 -3.30 -23.42 -7.51
C HIS A 121 -4.64 -23.87 -6.94
N HIS A 122 -4.93 -25.17 -7.02
CA HIS A 122 -6.05 -25.78 -6.28
C HIS A 122 -5.62 -25.95 -4.82
N THR A 123 -6.12 -25.10 -3.93
CA THR A 123 -5.98 -25.34 -2.49
C THR A 123 -7.00 -26.37 -2.05
N TYR A 124 -6.51 -27.45 -1.44
CA TYR A 124 -7.37 -28.25 -0.59
C TYR A 124 -7.87 -27.37 0.57
N PRO A 125 -9.13 -27.51 0.99
CA PRO A 125 -9.66 -26.76 2.12
C PRO A 125 -8.76 -27.01 3.33
N ARG A 126 -8.09 -25.95 3.81
CA ARG A 126 -7.40 -26.00 5.09
C ARG A 126 -8.46 -25.91 6.16
N TYR A 127 -8.52 -26.91 7.03
CA TYR A 127 -9.31 -26.85 8.26
C TYR A 127 -8.39 -26.30 9.36
N PRO A 128 -8.39 -24.97 9.63
CA PRO A 128 -7.59 -24.44 10.72
C PRO A 128 -8.02 -25.16 12.00
N GLN A 129 -7.07 -25.69 12.76
CA GLN A 129 -7.41 -26.33 14.02
C GLN A 129 -7.99 -25.26 14.96
N PRO A 130 -9.23 -25.45 15.46
CA PRO A 130 -9.77 -24.53 16.44
C PRO A 130 -8.88 -24.58 17.68
N SER A 131 -8.68 -23.42 18.31
CA SER A 131 -8.01 -23.38 19.60
C SER A 131 -8.77 -24.27 20.58
N SER A 132 -8.04 -25.15 21.26
CA SER A 132 -8.64 -26.03 22.27
C SER A 132 -9.31 -25.21 23.38
N PRO A 133 -10.35 -25.74 24.05
CA PRO A 133 -10.97 -25.07 25.19
C PRO A 133 -9.95 -24.67 26.28
N ASN A 134 -8.93 -25.52 26.52
CA ASN A 134 -7.89 -25.24 27.51
C ASN A 134 -7.00 -24.06 27.10
N THR A 135 -6.67 -23.92 25.82
CA THR A 135 -5.93 -22.75 25.31
C THR A 135 -6.75 -21.47 25.43
N LEU A 136 -8.07 -21.52 25.20
CA LEU A 136 -8.95 -20.35 25.36
C LEU A 136 -9.04 -19.89 26.83
N ILE A 137 -9.13 -20.84 27.76
CA ILE A 137 -9.11 -20.55 29.20
C ILE A 137 -7.76 -19.94 29.60
N LEU A 138 -6.66 -20.52 29.12
CA LEU A 138 -5.32 -20.01 29.42
C LEU A 138 -5.11 -18.59 28.87
N ASP A 139 -5.61 -18.29 27.67
CA ASP A 139 -5.56 -16.93 27.10
C ASP A 139 -6.33 -15.91 27.95
N ALA A 140 -7.45 -16.33 28.56
CA ALA A 140 -8.18 -15.48 29.50
C ALA A 140 -7.38 -15.27 30.81
N VAL A 141 -6.78 -16.32 31.36
CA VAL A 141 -5.99 -16.26 32.60
C VAL A 141 -4.69 -15.46 32.39
N ARG A 142 -4.04 -15.57 31.22
CA ARG A 142 -2.81 -14.83 30.88
C ARG A 142 -2.96 -13.32 30.90
N LYS A 143 -4.17 -12.80 30.66
CA LYS A 143 -4.46 -11.36 30.78
C LYS A 143 -4.26 -10.85 32.22
N ASN A 144 -4.47 -11.71 33.21
CA ASN A 144 -4.37 -11.38 34.63
C ASN A 144 -3.08 -11.93 35.27
N ASN A 145 -2.56 -13.06 34.80
CA ASN A 145 -1.35 -13.68 35.32
C ASN A 145 -0.39 -14.07 34.18
N LYS A 146 0.69 -13.31 34.04
CA LYS A 146 1.73 -13.53 33.02
C LYS A 146 2.44 -14.89 33.14
N TYR A 147 2.41 -15.52 34.32
CA TYR A 147 3.04 -16.82 34.59
C TYR A 147 2.09 -18.00 34.38
N ALA A 148 0.88 -17.78 33.87
CA ALA A 148 -0.03 -18.86 33.51
C ALA A 148 0.48 -19.62 32.27
N SER A 149 1.06 -20.80 32.51
CA SER A 149 1.40 -21.81 31.51
C SER A 149 0.58 -23.08 31.75
N LEU A 150 0.28 -23.78 30.66
CA LEU A 150 0.06 -25.22 30.73
C LEU A 150 1.49 -25.78 30.82
N PHE A 151 1.82 -26.51 31.88
CA PHE A 151 3.16 -26.96 32.31
C PHE A 151 3.91 -25.97 33.20
#